data_AF-A0A1Q7IEK0-F1
#
_entry.id   AF-A0A1Q7IEK0-F1
#
_cell.length_a   1.000
_cell.length_b   1.000
_cell.length_c   1.000
_cell.angle_alpha   90.00
_cell.angle_beta   90.00
_cell.angle_gamma   90.00
#
_symmetry.space_group_name_H-M   'P 1'
#
loop_
_entity.id
_entity.type
_entity.pdbx_description
1 polymer ?
#
loop_
_entity_poly.entity_id
_entity_poly.type
_entity_poly.pdbx_seq_one_letter_code
_entity_poly.pdbx_strand_id
1 'polypeptide(L)'
;MPAGTAILPPPRWIRSGDLNGFLGLALDNITQLVILAGVLIGVFQFPADLVLYRMVPGTALGVLVGDLAYTWLALQLMTRTGRDDVTAMPFGIDTPTLFAMVFGVVGPVKMATGDAMLAWKVGMGVTIAIGLVKTVLSFAGDFARRVVPRAALLGSIAGIAILLIAFLPALKVMRDPLVGLPTLTILLVALLGRVRMPWGLPGAFVAVVAGAAIFWLRGAWTGETHGPALGALRLAVPWPTLAWLDALPETAGYLSVALPFALVTVIGGIDNTESAAAAGDEYRARDILLTEALATIVAGLCGGVVQNTPYIGHPAYKAMGARAGYTLVTGLVIGVGAALGVLSRLVAVLPEAAVAPILIFIGLEITAQAFHASPRHHGPAVALAFVPVAATVVVIEAGSLLGALGRSPADFSGDGALMWQALLVLGNGFILTAVLWAWTLTAILDGRTYVAAALLAAGSLAALCGLIHSPLPSGALFLPWSPPRPITVQLAGAYGVAAAICWMAAVRQRGKITM
;
A
#
# COMPACT_ATOMS: atom_id res chain seq x y z
N MET A 1 49.18 28.21 -22.09
CA MET A 1 48.56 28.39 -20.77
C MET A 1 47.30 27.52 -20.73
N PRO A 2 47.16 26.56 -19.80
CA PRO A 2 45.91 25.83 -19.67
C PRO A 2 44.87 26.76 -19.04
N ALA A 3 43.66 26.76 -19.60
CA ALA A 3 42.51 27.50 -19.07
C ALA A 3 42.28 27.08 -17.61
N GLY A 4 42.25 28.08 -16.71
CA GLY A 4 41.97 27.85 -15.30
C GLY A 4 40.62 27.16 -15.14
N THR A 5 40.61 26.04 -14.43
CA THR A 5 39.39 25.43 -13.90
C THR A 5 38.74 26.45 -12.96
N ALA A 6 37.75 27.16 -13.46
CA ALA A 6 36.90 27.99 -12.63
C ALA A 6 36.24 27.09 -11.58
N ILE A 7 36.63 27.25 -10.33
CA ILE A 7 36.01 26.57 -9.20
C ILE A 7 34.61 27.17 -9.09
N LEU A 8 33.61 26.48 -9.64
CA LEU A 8 32.22 26.85 -9.45
C LEU A 8 31.94 26.91 -7.94
N PRO A 9 31.29 27.96 -7.42
CA PRO A 9 30.93 28.02 -6.02
C PRO A 9 30.08 26.79 -5.67
N PRO A 10 30.22 26.24 -4.45
CA PRO A 10 29.47 25.05 -4.06
C PRO A 10 27.97 25.30 -4.28
N PRO A 11 27.25 24.38 -4.95
CA PRO A 11 25.85 24.58 -5.29
C PRO A 11 25.04 24.83 -4.03
N ARG A 12 24.17 25.84 -4.07
CA ARG A 12 23.30 26.21 -2.93
C ARG A 12 22.14 25.23 -2.82
N TRP A 13 22.38 24.14 -2.08
CA TRP A 13 21.46 23.03 -1.93
C TRP A 13 20.39 23.22 -0.83
N ILE A 14 20.47 24.32 -0.07
CA ILE A 14 19.43 24.79 0.87
C ILE A 14 18.98 26.20 0.47
N ARG A 15 17.67 26.42 0.42
CA ARG A 15 16.97 27.67 0.10
C ARG A 15 15.72 27.85 0.96
N SER A 16 15.14 29.04 0.94
CA SER A 16 13.90 29.35 1.67
C SER A 16 12.73 28.44 1.26
N GLY A 17 12.69 27.98 0.01
CA GLY A 17 11.69 27.03 -0.48
C GLY A 17 11.76 25.66 0.18
N ASP A 18 12.91 25.28 0.76
CA ASP A 18 13.04 24.02 1.50
C ASP A 18 12.16 23.98 2.76
N LEU A 19 11.82 25.13 3.35
CA LEU A 19 10.91 25.16 4.50
C LEU A 19 9.51 24.69 4.11
N ASN A 20 8.99 25.19 2.98
CA ASN A 20 7.67 24.79 2.48
C ASN A 20 7.66 23.32 2.07
N GLY A 21 8.73 22.88 1.38
CA GLY A 21 8.90 21.47 1.03
C GLY A 21 8.96 20.57 2.27
N PHE A 22 9.72 20.97 3.29
CA PHE A 22 9.88 20.21 4.52
C PHE A 22 8.53 20.05 5.24
N LEU A 23 7.79 21.15 5.41
CA LEU A 23 6.49 21.12 6.09
C LEU A 23 5.49 20.21 5.36
N GLY A 24 5.46 20.28 4.03
CA GLY A 24 4.60 19.41 3.21
C GLY A 24 4.96 17.93 3.38
N LEU A 25 6.24 17.59 3.17
CA LEU A 25 6.70 16.20 3.18
C LEU A 25 6.68 15.58 4.58
N ALA A 26 7.03 16.35 5.62
CA ALA A 26 7.00 15.89 7.00
C ALA A 26 5.57 15.67 7.48
N LEU A 27 4.63 16.57 7.15
CA LEU A 27 3.23 16.42 7.52
C LEU A 27 2.61 15.15 6.89
N ASP A 28 2.94 14.87 5.63
CA ASP A 28 2.47 13.66 4.94
C ASP A 28 2.98 12.39 5.65
N ASN A 29 4.31 12.29 5.87
CA ASN A 29 4.89 11.14 6.58
C ASN A 29 4.36 10.98 8.01
N ILE A 30 4.19 12.08 8.77
CA ILE A 30 3.58 12.04 10.12
C ILE A 30 2.15 11.52 10.04
N THR A 31 1.36 12.01 9.09
CA THR A 31 -0.04 11.59 8.91
C THR A 31 -0.11 10.09 8.66
N GLN A 32 0.75 9.56 7.79
CA GLN A 32 0.79 8.13 7.51
C GLN A 32 1.22 7.29 8.72
N LEU A 33 2.25 7.70 9.47
CA LEU A 33 2.65 7.00 10.70
C LEU A 33 1.55 7.02 11.77
N VAL A 34 0.83 8.14 11.89
CA VAL A 34 -0.31 8.28 12.79
C VAL A 34 -1.45 7.35 12.38
N ILE A 35 -1.75 7.27 11.08
CA ILE A 35 -2.76 6.35 10.56
C ILE A 35 -2.34 4.90 10.80
N LEU A 36 -1.11 4.52 10.45
CA LEU A 36 -0.57 3.18 10.69
C LEU A 36 -0.78 2.76 12.14
N ALA A 37 -0.35 3.62 13.07
CA ALA A 37 -0.44 3.31 14.49
C ALA A 37 -1.88 3.32 15.01
N GLY A 38 -2.68 4.32 14.63
CA GLY A 38 -4.08 4.42 15.01
C GLY A 38 -4.92 3.24 14.53
N VAL A 39 -4.65 2.73 13.33
CA VAL A 39 -5.35 1.56 12.80
C VAL A 39 -4.85 0.27 13.46
N LEU A 40 -3.55 0.05 13.61
CA LEU A 40 -3.10 -1.19 14.25
C LEU A 40 -3.55 -1.27 15.72
N ILE A 41 -3.46 -0.18 16.46
CA ILE A 41 -3.82 -0.13 17.89
C ILE A 41 -5.33 -0.06 18.05
N GLY A 42 -5.99 0.94 17.45
CA GLY A 42 -7.42 1.11 17.58
C GLY A 42 -8.17 0.01 16.84
N VAL A 43 -7.86 -0.21 15.56
CA VAL A 43 -8.68 -1.11 14.73
C VAL A 43 -8.42 -2.59 14.97
N PHE A 44 -7.16 -3.00 14.98
CA PHE A 44 -6.76 -4.40 15.11
C PHE A 44 -6.29 -4.78 16.52
N GLN A 45 -6.40 -3.87 17.49
CA GLN A 45 -6.11 -4.11 18.90
C GLN A 45 -4.68 -4.67 19.13
N PHE A 46 -3.71 -4.15 18.37
CA PHE A 46 -2.30 -4.45 18.61
C PHE A 46 -1.82 -3.82 19.91
N PRO A 47 -0.88 -4.47 20.63
CA PRO A 47 -0.16 -3.85 21.73
C PRO A 47 0.50 -2.54 21.28
N ALA A 48 0.18 -1.44 21.95
CA ALA A 48 0.65 -0.11 21.57
C ALA A 48 2.17 0.00 21.61
N ASP A 49 2.83 -0.68 22.55
CA ASP A 49 4.28 -0.72 22.67
C ASP A 49 4.95 -1.37 21.46
N LEU A 50 4.40 -2.46 20.94
CA LEU A 50 4.89 -3.12 19.73
C LEU A 50 4.79 -2.19 18.51
N VAL A 51 3.65 -1.52 18.34
CA VAL A 51 3.42 -0.64 17.19
C VAL A 51 4.28 0.62 17.29
N LEU A 52 4.24 1.31 18.43
CA LEU A 52 4.87 2.62 18.61
C LEU A 52 6.39 2.54 18.76
N TYR A 53 6.92 1.42 19.28
CA TYR A 53 8.35 1.28 19.56
C TYR A 53 9.08 0.24 18.70
N ARG A 54 8.39 -0.49 17.81
CA ARG A 54 9.05 -1.34 16.80
C ARG A 54 8.59 -1.03 15.38
N MET A 55 7.28 -1.04 15.13
CA MET A 55 6.76 -0.86 13.76
C MET A 55 6.97 0.55 13.22
N VAL A 56 6.59 1.56 14.00
CA VAL A 56 6.72 2.97 13.62
C VAL A 56 8.19 3.38 13.44
N PRO A 57 9.11 3.11 14.39
CA PRO A 57 10.52 3.44 14.22
C PRO A 57 11.17 2.71 13.03
N GLY A 58 10.87 1.43 12.82
CA GLY A 58 11.39 0.68 11.68
C GLY A 58 10.90 1.24 10.33
N THR A 59 9.62 1.59 10.24
CA THR A 59 9.04 2.21 9.04
C THR A 59 9.64 3.60 8.77
N ALA A 60 9.81 4.40 9.82
CA ALA A 60 10.43 5.73 9.75
C ALA A 60 11.92 5.68 9.39
N LEU A 61 12.63 4.61 9.76
CA LEU A 61 14.02 4.40 9.34
C LEU A 61 14.13 4.27 7.81
N GLY A 62 13.18 3.61 7.17
CA GLY A 62 13.11 3.55 5.70
C GLY A 62 12.99 4.94 5.08
N VAL A 63 12.14 5.81 5.65
CA VAL A 63 12.02 7.22 5.22
C VAL A 63 13.36 7.94 5.37
N LEU A 64 14.01 7.85 6.53
CA LEU A 64 15.31 8.45 6.78
C LEU A 64 16.36 8.00 5.75
N VAL A 65 16.47 6.69 5.51
CA VAL A 65 17.46 6.14 4.57
C VAL A 65 17.20 6.61 3.15
N GLY A 66 15.94 6.59 2.70
CA GLY A 66 15.59 7.03 1.36
C GLY A 66 15.74 8.54 1.16
N ASP A 67 15.34 9.35 2.13
CA ASP A 67 15.52 10.81 2.07
C ASP A 67 17.00 11.21 2.06
N LEU A 68 17.85 10.55 2.85
CA LEU A 68 19.30 10.75 2.83
C LEU A 68 19.88 10.41 1.45
N ALA A 69 19.46 9.28 0.87
CA ALA A 69 19.91 8.85 -0.45
C ALA A 69 19.41 9.78 -1.57
N TYR A 70 18.16 10.23 -1.54
CA TYR A 70 17.61 11.18 -2.51
C TYR A 70 18.22 12.57 -2.38
N THR A 71 18.50 13.02 -1.16
CA THR A 71 19.33 14.21 -0.91
C THR A 71 20.67 14.07 -1.62
N TRP A 72 21.35 12.93 -1.43
CA TRP A 72 22.64 12.68 -2.06
C TRP A 72 22.56 12.62 -3.60
N LEU A 73 21.53 11.98 -4.17
CA LEU A 73 21.31 11.96 -5.61
C LEU A 73 21.08 13.37 -6.19
N ALA A 74 20.34 14.22 -5.47
CA ALA A 74 20.14 15.62 -5.87
C ALA A 74 21.46 16.41 -5.85
N LEU A 75 22.27 16.24 -4.80
CA LEU A 75 23.59 16.87 -4.69
C LEU A 75 24.54 16.41 -5.80
N GLN A 76 24.51 15.12 -6.15
CA GLN A 76 25.26 14.61 -7.30
C GLN A 76 24.80 15.25 -8.60
N LEU A 77 23.49 15.37 -8.81
CA LEU A 77 22.94 15.97 -10.02
C LEU A 77 23.32 17.47 -10.12
N MET A 78 23.23 18.22 -9.01
CA MET A 78 23.72 19.61 -8.93
C MET A 78 25.18 19.71 -9.32
N THR A 79 26.03 18.84 -8.75
CA THR A 79 27.47 18.86 -9.00
C THR A 79 27.81 18.52 -10.45
N ARG A 80 27.13 17.52 -11.04
CA ARG A 80 27.35 17.10 -12.44
C ARG A 80 26.89 18.13 -13.46
N THR A 81 25.80 18.84 -13.16
CA THR A 81 25.17 19.81 -14.09
C THR A 81 25.63 21.25 -13.86
N GLY A 82 26.28 21.53 -12.74
CA GLY A 82 26.65 22.89 -12.33
C GLY A 82 25.45 23.77 -11.96
N ARG A 83 24.25 23.19 -11.80
CA ARG A 83 23.00 23.91 -11.53
C ARG A 83 22.72 24.04 -10.04
N ASP A 84 22.13 25.17 -9.64
CA ASP A 84 21.67 25.43 -8.26
C ASP A 84 20.14 25.35 -8.10
N ASP A 85 19.43 24.95 -9.16
CA ASP A 85 17.97 24.85 -9.20
C ASP A 85 17.42 23.41 -9.07
N VAL A 86 18.30 22.43 -8.86
CA VAL A 86 17.91 21.01 -8.75
C VAL A 86 17.10 20.78 -7.46
N THR A 87 16.00 20.05 -7.58
CA THR A 87 15.16 19.66 -6.44
C THR A 87 15.34 18.17 -6.16
N ALA A 88 15.51 17.75 -4.90
CA ALA A 88 15.46 16.33 -4.56
C ALA A 88 14.04 15.79 -4.78
N MET A 89 13.89 14.55 -5.25
CA MET A 89 12.57 13.93 -5.30
C MET A 89 12.02 13.76 -3.87
N PRO A 90 10.74 14.02 -3.61
CA PRO A 90 10.14 13.76 -2.31
C PRO A 90 10.05 12.24 -2.08
N PHE A 91 10.30 11.79 -0.84
CA PHE A 91 10.30 10.37 -0.47
C PHE A 91 9.55 10.16 0.84
N GLY A 92 8.93 8.99 0.99
CA GLY A 92 8.24 8.67 2.23
C GLY A 92 7.59 7.31 2.24
N ILE A 93 6.54 7.19 3.06
CA ILE A 93 5.78 5.96 3.25
C ILE A 93 4.77 5.79 2.10
N ASP A 94 4.67 4.57 1.57
CA ASP A 94 3.70 4.29 0.51
C ASP A 94 2.29 4.12 1.07
N THR A 95 1.45 5.14 0.92
CA THR A 95 0.07 5.15 1.41
C THR A 95 -0.76 3.94 0.94
N PRO A 96 -0.78 3.55 -0.35
CA PRO A 96 -1.53 2.38 -0.79
C PRO A 96 -1.05 1.09 -0.11
N THR A 97 0.26 0.89 -0.01
CA THR A 97 0.81 -0.31 0.64
C THR A 97 0.66 -0.28 2.15
N LEU A 98 0.68 0.89 2.80
CA LEU A 98 0.35 1.01 4.22
C LEU A 98 -0.98 0.33 4.50
N PHE A 99 -2.01 0.70 3.74
CA PHE A 99 -3.32 0.11 3.94
C PHE A 99 -3.38 -1.35 3.52
N ALA A 100 -2.76 -1.71 2.41
CA ALA A 100 -2.77 -3.10 1.98
C ALA A 100 -2.02 -4.03 2.95
N MET A 101 -0.92 -3.59 3.53
CA MET A 101 -0.19 -4.34 4.54
C MET A 101 -1.00 -4.47 5.82
N VAL A 102 -1.60 -3.37 6.29
CA VAL A 102 -2.39 -3.38 7.51
C VAL A 102 -3.65 -4.23 7.36
N PHE A 103 -4.40 -4.08 6.27
CA PHE A 103 -5.70 -4.74 6.07
C PHE A 103 -5.64 -6.07 5.32
N GLY A 104 -4.60 -6.31 4.53
CA GLY A 104 -4.42 -7.53 3.73
C GLY A 104 -3.42 -8.53 4.32
N VAL A 105 -2.57 -8.10 5.27
CA VAL A 105 -1.51 -8.95 5.84
C VAL A 105 -1.52 -8.91 7.37
N VAL A 106 -1.03 -7.83 7.97
CA VAL A 106 -0.72 -7.75 9.42
C VAL A 106 -1.99 -7.87 10.27
N GLY A 107 -3.04 -7.12 9.95
CA GLY A 107 -4.33 -7.17 10.63
C GLY A 107 -4.99 -8.54 10.56
N PRO A 108 -5.21 -9.11 9.35
CA PRO A 108 -5.74 -10.46 9.19
C PRO A 108 -4.95 -11.54 9.92
N VAL A 109 -3.60 -11.51 9.89
CA VAL A 109 -2.77 -12.48 10.62
C VAL A 109 -3.04 -12.39 12.13
N LYS A 110 -3.12 -11.17 12.69
CA LYS A 110 -3.44 -10.96 14.10
C LYS A 110 -4.84 -11.49 14.44
N MET A 111 -5.83 -11.23 13.59
CA MET A 111 -7.21 -11.70 13.81
C MET A 111 -7.31 -13.22 13.74
N ALA A 112 -6.58 -13.85 12.81
CA ALA A 112 -6.62 -15.29 12.62
C ALA A 112 -5.87 -16.07 13.72
N THR A 113 -4.75 -15.52 14.22
CA THR A 113 -3.86 -16.22 15.16
C THR A 113 -4.00 -15.76 16.61
N GLY A 114 -4.54 -14.56 16.84
CA GLY A 114 -4.50 -13.90 18.14
C GLY A 114 -3.10 -13.36 18.52
N ASP A 115 -2.06 -13.60 17.72
CA ASP A 115 -0.67 -13.26 18.03
C ASP A 115 -0.19 -12.01 17.27
N ALA A 116 0.10 -10.94 18.02
CA ALA A 116 0.61 -9.69 17.44
C ALA A 116 2.09 -9.77 17.06
N MET A 117 2.87 -10.60 17.77
CA MET A 117 4.28 -10.79 17.49
C MET A 117 4.45 -11.56 16.19
N LEU A 118 3.66 -12.61 15.98
CA LEU A 118 3.65 -13.34 14.71
C LEU A 118 3.23 -12.43 13.56
N ALA A 119 2.13 -11.68 13.71
CA ALA A 119 1.67 -10.74 12.69
C ALA A 119 2.71 -9.67 12.33
N TRP A 120 3.46 -9.17 13.32
CA TRP A 120 4.58 -8.26 13.10
C TRP A 120 5.70 -8.91 12.27
N LYS A 121 6.12 -10.13 12.64
CA LYS A 121 7.16 -10.87 11.91
C LYS A 121 6.77 -11.16 10.47
N VAL A 122 5.51 -11.56 10.23
CA VAL A 122 4.96 -11.74 8.87
C VAL A 122 4.96 -10.42 8.11
N GLY A 123 4.53 -9.32 8.74
CA GLY A 123 4.58 -7.98 8.15
C GLY A 123 5.98 -7.59 7.68
N MET A 124 6.99 -7.79 8.54
CA MET A 124 8.39 -7.56 8.17
C MET A 124 8.83 -8.44 7.00
N GLY A 125 8.52 -9.74 7.04
CA GLY A 125 8.86 -10.69 5.98
C GLY A 125 8.29 -10.29 4.63
N VAL A 126 7.02 -9.86 4.59
CA VAL A 126 6.38 -9.36 3.36
C VAL A 126 6.99 -8.03 2.91
N THR A 127 7.30 -7.09 3.83
CA THR A 127 8.00 -5.84 3.47
C THR A 127 9.38 -6.10 2.86
N ILE A 128 10.15 -7.03 3.42
CA ILE A 128 11.44 -7.46 2.85
C ILE A 128 11.24 -8.09 1.48
N ALA A 129 10.26 -8.99 1.33
CA ALA A 129 9.94 -9.62 0.05
C ALA A 129 9.57 -8.59 -1.03
N ILE A 130 8.76 -7.58 -0.68
CA ILE A 130 8.45 -6.45 -1.57
C ILE A 130 9.75 -5.75 -2.00
N GLY A 131 10.62 -5.41 -1.05
CA GLY A 131 11.90 -4.76 -1.36
C GLY A 131 12.83 -5.60 -2.25
N LEU A 132 12.88 -6.92 -2.05
CA LEU A 132 13.64 -7.84 -2.90
C LEU A 132 13.08 -7.89 -4.33
N VAL A 133 11.76 -8.01 -4.47
CA VAL A 133 11.09 -7.98 -5.78
C VAL A 133 11.33 -6.63 -6.48
N LYS A 134 11.20 -5.50 -5.77
CA LYS A 134 11.53 -4.17 -6.29
C LYS A 134 12.98 -4.06 -6.74
N THR A 135 13.90 -4.66 -5.99
CA THR A 135 15.32 -4.68 -6.35
C THR A 135 15.49 -5.35 -7.71
N VAL A 136 14.90 -6.52 -7.93
CA VAL A 136 14.93 -7.21 -9.23
C VAL A 136 14.24 -6.37 -10.32
N LEU A 137 13.05 -5.84 -10.03
CA LEU A 137 12.28 -5.04 -10.99
C LEU A 137 12.96 -3.70 -11.32
N SER A 138 13.80 -3.14 -10.46
CA SER A 138 14.53 -1.91 -10.76
C SER A 138 15.47 -2.06 -11.97
N PHE A 139 15.91 -3.28 -12.29
CA PHE A 139 16.67 -3.61 -13.50
C PHE A 139 15.78 -3.92 -14.71
N ALA A 140 14.50 -4.23 -14.49
CA ALA A 140 13.52 -4.61 -15.51
C ALA A 140 12.36 -3.59 -15.63
N GLY A 141 12.51 -2.39 -15.08
CA GLY A 141 11.41 -1.44 -14.87
C GLY A 141 10.71 -1.03 -16.17
N ASP A 142 11.49 -0.81 -17.24
CA ASP A 142 10.96 -0.48 -18.57
C ASP A 142 10.10 -1.60 -19.17
N PHE A 143 10.43 -2.86 -18.87
CA PHE A 143 9.63 -4.00 -19.32
C PHE A 143 8.33 -4.09 -18.51
N ALA A 144 8.43 -4.00 -17.18
CA ALA A 144 7.27 -4.07 -16.29
C ALA A 144 6.21 -3.00 -16.63
N ARG A 145 6.64 -1.76 -16.89
CA ARG A 145 5.75 -0.65 -17.26
C ARG A 145 5.01 -0.88 -18.59
N ARG A 146 5.66 -1.51 -19.56
CA ARG A 146 5.09 -1.71 -20.91
C ARG A 146 4.09 -2.85 -20.98
N VAL A 147 4.22 -3.83 -20.08
CA VAL A 147 3.52 -5.11 -20.19
C VAL A 147 2.23 -5.12 -19.39
N VAL A 148 2.20 -4.50 -18.20
CA VAL A 148 1.03 -4.54 -17.32
C VAL A 148 0.15 -3.30 -17.51
N PRO A 149 -1.14 -3.44 -17.89
CA PRO A 149 -2.03 -2.31 -18.04
C PRO A 149 -2.34 -1.63 -16.71
N ARG A 150 -2.46 -0.29 -16.73
CA ARG A 150 -2.84 0.51 -15.56
C ARG A 150 -4.15 0.04 -14.92
N ALA A 151 -5.15 -0.33 -15.74
CA ALA A 151 -6.44 -0.82 -15.26
C ALA A 151 -6.32 -2.08 -14.38
N ALA A 152 -5.36 -2.96 -14.68
CA ALA A 152 -5.14 -4.18 -13.91
C ALA A 152 -4.50 -3.90 -12.55
N LEU A 153 -3.45 -3.08 -12.54
CA LEU A 153 -2.73 -2.71 -11.32
C LEU A 153 -3.57 -1.83 -10.39
N LEU A 154 -4.15 -0.77 -10.94
CA LEU A 154 -4.96 0.16 -10.16
C LEU A 154 -6.30 -0.47 -9.77
N GLY A 155 -6.88 -1.32 -10.62
CA GLY A 155 -8.15 -2.00 -10.35
C GLY A 155 -8.07 -2.95 -9.15
N SER A 156 -7.01 -3.76 -9.05
CA SER A 156 -6.83 -4.64 -7.88
C SER A 156 -6.68 -3.84 -6.59
N ILE A 157 -5.97 -2.71 -6.62
CA ILE A 157 -5.81 -1.84 -5.46
C ILE A 157 -7.13 -1.16 -5.11
N ALA A 158 -7.89 -0.67 -6.10
CA ALA A 158 -9.20 -0.06 -5.89
C ALA A 158 -10.19 -1.03 -5.24
N GLY A 159 -10.19 -2.30 -5.65
CA GLY A 159 -10.99 -3.33 -4.98
C GLY A 159 -10.66 -3.43 -3.50
N ILE A 160 -9.36 -3.49 -3.15
CA ILE A 160 -8.89 -3.50 -1.75
C ILE A 160 -9.29 -2.20 -1.03
N ALA A 161 -9.10 -1.07 -1.70
CA ALA A 161 -9.35 0.26 -1.16
C ALA A 161 -10.82 0.44 -0.76
N ILE A 162 -11.77 0.06 -1.60
CA ILE A 162 -13.18 0.20 -1.25
C ILE A 162 -13.68 -0.93 -0.35
N LEU A 163 -13.33 -2.19 -0.65
CA LEU A 163 -13.95 -3.35 0.01
C LEU A 163 -13.27 -3.77 1.32
N LEU A 164 -11.97 -3.52 1.49
CA LEU A 164 -11.26 -3.82 2.75
C LEU A 164 -10.97 -2.54 3.54
N ILE A 165 -10.44 -1.51 2.87
CA ILE A 165 -9.91 -0.32 3.54
C ILE A 165 -11.04 0.66 3.92
N ALA A 166 -12.04 0.87 3.07
CA ALA A 166 -13.17 1.74 3.41
C ALA A 166 -14.31 1.00 4.13
N PHE A 167 -14.68 -0.18 3.66
CA PHE A 167 -15.83 -0.91 4.18
C PHE A 167 -15.66 -1.33 5.66
N LEU A 168 -14.53 -1.93 6.04
CA LEU A 168 -14.34 -2.41 7.43
C LEU A 168 -14.37 -1.26 8.45
N PRO A 169 -13.71 -0.10 8.22
CA PRO A 169 -13.85 1.07 9.09
C PRO A 169 -15.23 1.72 9.04
N ALA A 170 -15.98 1.60 7.94
CA ALA A 170 -17.36 2.06 7.89
C ALA A 170 -18.24 1.31 8.91
N LEU A 171 -18.01 0.01 9.12
CA LEU A 171 -18.69 -0.74 10.18
C LEU A 171 -18.39 -0.15 11.57
N LYS A 172 -17.19 0.37 11.79
CA LYS A 172 -16.78 0.99 13.06
C LYS A 172 -17.37 2.38 13.26
N VAL A 173 -17.43 3.17 12.19
CA VAL A 173 -18.17 4.44 12.17
C VAL A 173 -19.63 4.21 12.56
N MET A 174 -20.24 3.11 12.10
CA MET A 174 -21.63 2.78 12.48
C MET A 174 -21.77 2.27 13.91
N ARG A 175 -20.71 1.76 14.54
CA ARG A 175 -20.71 1.39 15.97
C ARG A 175 -20.62 2.62 16.88
N ASP A 176 -19.97 3.69 16.44
CA ASP A 176 -19.94 4.98 17.13
C ASP A 176 -20.33 6.14 16.19
N PRO A 177 -21.62 6.26 15.83
CA PRO A 177 -22.07 7.18 14.79
C PRO A 177 -21.92 8.64 15.20
N LEU A 178 -22.00 8.96 16.50
CA LEU A 178 -21.88 10.33 17.01
C LEU A 178 -20.49 10.91 16.76
N VAL A 179 -19.45 10.10 16.81
CA VAL A 179 -18.07 10.53 16.52
C VAL A 179 -17.76 10.34 15.04
N GLY A 180 -18.08 9.17 14.49
CA GLY A 180 -17.66 8.78 13.15
C GLY A 180 -18.35 9.56 12.03
N LEU A 181 -19.67 9.79 12.08
CA LEU A 181 -20.41 10.45 10.99
C LEU A 181 -20.05 11.95 10.85
N PRO A 182 -19.96 12.76 11.93
CA PRO A 182 -19.51 14.14 11.81
C PRO A 182 -18.09 14.24 11.26
N THR A 183 -17.18 13.40 11.76
CA THR A 183 -15.80 13.33 11.29
C THR A 183 -15.75 13.00 9.79
N LEU A 184 -16.49 11.98 9.35
CA LEU A 184 -16.59 11.61 7.94
C LEU A 184 -17.15 12.77 7.09
N THR A 185 -18.20 13.42 7.57
CA THR A 185 -18.85 14.53 6.85
C THR A 185 -17.89 15.70 6.65
N ILE A 186 -17.20 16.14 7.72
CA ILE A 186 -16.19 17.21 7.64
C ILE A 186 -15.11 16.83 6.64
N LEU A 187 -14.65 15.59 6.69
CA LEU A 187 -13.58 15.10 5.83
C LEU A 187 -14.00 15.07 4.34
N LEU A 188 -15.21 14.57 4.03
CA LEU A 188 -15.75 14.58 2.67
C LEU A 188 -15.97 16.00 2.14
N VAL A 189 -16.51 16.90 2.97
CA VAL A 189 -16.70 18.32 2.61
C VAL A 189 -15.36 19.00 2.33
N ALA A 190 -14.37 18.76 3.17
CA ALA A 190 -13.06 19.38 3.06
C ALA A 190 -12.25 18.86 1.86
N LEU A 191 -12.16 17.54 1.72
CA LEU A 191 -11.23 16.91 0.78
C LEU A 191 -11.88 16.62 -0.57
N LEU A 192 -13.11 16.10 -0.59
CA LEU A 192 -13.81 15.78 -1.84
C LEU A 192 -14.59 16.99 -2.36
N GLY A 193 -15.27 17.71 -1.47
CA GLY A 193 -15.95 18.98 -1.77
C GLY A 193 -15.01 20.17 -1.95
N ARG A 194 -13.71 20.00 -1.64
CA ARG A 194 -12.66 21.03 -1.72
C ARG A 194 -13.01 22.33 -0.98
N VAL A 195 -13.84 22.25 0.06
CA VAL A 195 -14.20 23.39 0.90
C VAL A 195 -13.02 23.72 1.80
N ARG A 196 -12.58 24.98 1.79
CA ARG A 196 -11.48 25.43 2.66
C ARG A 196 -11.93 25.41 4.12
N MET A 197 -11.14 24.76 4.96
CA MET A 197 -11.35 24.77 6.41
C MET A 197 -10.98 26.12 7.02
N PRO A 198 -11.54 26.47 8.20
CA PRO A 198 -11.18 27.70 8.89
C PRO A 198 -9.66 27.76 9.15
N TRP A 199 -9.09 28.97 9.04
CA TRP A 199 -7.66 29.24 9.17
C TRP A 199 -6.74 28.52 8.17
N GLY A 200 -7.28 27.91 7.11
CA GLY A 200 -6.48 27.21 6.10
C GLY A 200 -5.87 25.90 6.57
N LEU A 201 -6.39 25.33 7.68
CA LEU A 201 -5.91 24.05 8.21
C LEU A 201 -6.23 22.88 7.24
N PRO A 202 -5.40 21.81 7.24
CA PRO A 202 -5.69 20.62 6.44
C PRO A 202 -7.04 19.99 6.83
N GLY A 203 -7.84 19.62 5.82
CA GLY A 203 -9.19 19.04 6.01
C GLY A 203 -9.21 17.82 6.93
N ALA A 204 -8.29 16.87 6.72
CA ALA A 204 -8.16 15.68 7.54
C ALA A 204 -7.82 16.00 9.01
N PHE A 205 -6.96 16.99 9.25
CA PHE A 205 -6.60 17.41 10.61
C PHE A 205 -7.81 17.98 11.34
N VAL A 206 -8.57 18.88 10.71
CA VAL A 206 -9.78 19.46 11.30
C VAL A 206 -10.82 18.39 11.59
N ALA A 207 -11.02 17.44 10.67
CA ALA A 207 -11.95 16.33 10.85
C ALA A 207 -11.58 15.48 12.08
N VAL A 208 -10.32 15.06 12.19
CA VAL A 208 -9.84 14.24 13.32
C VAL A 208 -9.94 15.00 14.65
N VAL A 209 -9.53 16.28 14.69
CA VAL A 209 -9.61 17.09 15.90
C VAL A 209 -11.06 17.28 16.33
N ALA A 210 -11.98 17.55 15.38
CA ALA A 210 -13.40 17.66 15.68
C ALA A 210 -13.98 16.34 16.20
N GLY A 211 -13.65 15.21 15.56
CA GLY A 211 -14.05 13.89 16.01
C GLY A 211 -13.52 13.55 17.41
N ALA A 212 -12.23 13.82 17.65
CA ALA A 212 -11.61 13.63 18.95
C ALA A 212 -12.27 14.51 20.01
N ALA A 213 -12.56 15.79 19.70
CA ALA A 213 -13.26 16.68 20.61
C ALA A 213 -14.65 16.14 20.97
N ILE A 214 -15.44 15.67 20.00
CA ILE A 214 -16.76 15.08 20.26
C ILE A 214 -16.62 13.85 21.17
N PHE A 215 -15.66 12.97 20.89
CA PHE A 215 -15.40 11.77 21.69
C PHE A 215 -15.05 12.12 23.15
N TRP A 216 -14.09 13.03 23.36
CA TRP A 216 -13.64 13.42 24.70
C TRP A 216 -14.72 14.20 25.46
N LEU A 217 -15.46 15.10 24.80
CA LEU A 217 -16.57 15.83 25.42
C LEU A 217 -17.70 14.88 25.85
N ARG A 218 -18.07 13.92 24.99
CA ARG A 218 -19.05 12.88 25.35
C ARG A 218 -18.56 12.07 26.56
N GLY A 219 -17.29 11.66 26.54
CA GLY A 219 -16.70 10.87 27.61
C GLY A 219 -16.56 11.64 28.93
N ALA A 220 -16.32 12.96 28.88
CA ALA A 220 -16.32 13.82 30.06
C ALA A 220 -17.74 14.03 30.64
N TRP A 221 -18.76 14.08 29.78
CA TRP A 221 -20.17 14.15 30.21
C TRP A 221 -20.62 12.85 30.86
N THR A 222 -20.34 11.72 30.22
CA THR A 222 -20.84 10.38 30.63
C THR A 222 -20.03 9.76 31.78
N GLY A 223 -18.85 10.28 32.07
CA GLY A 223 -17.95 9.73 33.09
C GLY A 223 -17.16 8.49 32.64
N GLU A 224 -17.27 8.09 31.37
CA GLU A 224 -16.62 6.87 30.82
C GLU A 224 -15.17 7.10 30.35
N THR A 225 -14.57 8.25 30.67
CA THR A 225 -13.24 8.61 30.18
C THR A 225 -12.12 7.87 30.89
N HIS A 226 -11.51 6.92 30.18
CA HIS A 226 -10.13 6.55 30.43
C HIS A 226 -9.26 7.62 29.76
N GLY A 227 -8.57 8.44 30.54
CA GLY A 227 -7.63 9.44 30.00
C GLY A 227 -6.60 8.78 29.08
N PRO A 228 -6.09 9.51 28.06
CA PRO A 228 -5.11 8.91 27.16
C PRO A 228 -3.89 8.51 28.00
N ALA A 229 -3.50 7.24 27.94
CA ALA A 229 -2.26 6.79 28.53
C ALA A 229 -1.12 7.40 27.71
N LEU A 230 -0.71 8.62 28.06
CA LEU A 230 0.38 9.33 27.40
C LEU A 230 1.64 8.48 27.55
N GLY A 231 2.04 7.82 26.46
CA GLY A 231 3.25 7.01 26.44
C GLY A 231 4.46 7.84 26.89
N ALA A 232 5.33 7.23 27.68
CA ALA A 232 6.61 7.84 28.04
C ALA A 232 7.43 8.11 26.76
N LEU A 233 8.18 9.22 26.74
CA LEU A 233 9.25 9.37 25.76
C LEU A 233 10.25 8.27 26.05
N ARG A 234 10.35 7.34 25.12
CA ARG A 234 11.25 6.20 25.20
C ARG A 234 12.05 6.18 23.92
N LEU A 235 13.37 6.10 24.08
CA LEU A 235 14.25 5.85 22.96
C LEU A 235 14.02 4.42 22.45
N ALA A 236 13.51 4.33 21.22
CA ALA A 236 13.21 3.12 20.49
C ALA A 236 14.03 3.10 19.20
N VAL A 237 15.32 2.75 19.32
CA VAL A 237 16.22 2.65 18.17
C VAL A 237 15.84 1.42 17.33
N PRO A 238 15.53 1.58 16.04
CA PRO A 238 15.14 0.49 15.16
C PRO A 238 16.38 -0.31 14.71
N TRP A 239 16.89 -1.17 15.60
CA TRP A 239 18.02 -2.04 15.27
C TRP A 239 17.59 -3.16 14.30
N PRO A 240 18.46 -3.54 13.34
CA PRO A 240 18.21 -4.70 12.49
C PRO A 240 17.99 -5.97 13.31
N THR A 241 17.05 -6.80 12.88
CA THR A 241 16.74 -8.07 13.52
C THR A 241 16.40 -9.15 12.50
N LEU A 242 16.63 -10.40 12.89
CA LEU A 242 16.30 -11.59 12.11
C LEU A 242 14.94 -12.20 12.49
N ALA A 243 14.14 -11.52 13.32
CA ALA A 243 12.86 -12.01 13.83
C ALA A 243 11.87 -12.44 12.73
N TRP A 244 11.96 -11.86 11.53
CA TRP A 244 11.15 -12.21 10.37
C TRP A 244 11.43 -13.64 9.84
N LEU A 245 12.63 -14.19 10.08
CA LEU A 245 12.98 -15.56 9.68
C LEU A 245 12.11 -16.60 10.38
N ASP A 246 11.70 -16.33 11.63
CA ASP A 246 10.87 -17.25 12.41
C ASP A 246 9.46 -17.40 11.83
N ALA A 247 9.03 -16.47 10.97
CA ALA A 247 7.70 -16.45 10.37
C ALA A 247 7.73 -16.69 8.85
N LEU A 248 8.81 -17.24 8.31
CA LEU A 248 8.93 -17.56 6.89
C LEU A 248 7.80 -18.46 6.37
N PRO A 249 7.39 -19.53 7.07
CA PRO A 249 6.29 -20.39 6.61
C PRO A 249 4.99 -19.63 6.45
N GLU A 250 4.66 -18.75 7.39
CA GLU A 250 3.45 -17.92 7.38
C GLU A 250 3.55 -16.81 6.34
N THR A 251 4.74 -16.20 6.19
CA THR A 251 5.02 -15.18 5.19
C THR A 251 4.79 -15.70 3.76
N ALA A 252 5.07 -16.98 3.51
CA ALA A 252 4.88 -17.60 2.19
C ALA A 252 3.45 -17.45 1.65
N GLY A 253 2.43 -17.52 2.51
CA GLY A 253 1.03 -17.32 2.14
C GLY A 253 0.70 -15.91 1.66
N TYR A 254 1.51 -14.93 2.03
CA TYR A 254 1.34 -13.52 1.69
C TYR A 254 2.34 -13.01 0.64
N LEU A 255 3.24 -13.86 0.11
CA LEU A 255 4.14 -13.47 -0.99
C LEU A 255 3.39 -13.07 -2.27
N SER A 256 2.18 -13.61 -2.47
CA SER A 256 1.27 -13.21 -3.55
C SER A 256 0.86 -11.73 -3.47
N VAL A 257 0.88 -11.15 -2.25
CA VAL A 257 0.63 -9.73 -1.99
C VAL A 257 1.84 -8.88 -2.38
N ALA A 258 3.06 -9.37 -2.15
CA ALA A 258 4.28 -8.61 -2.34
C ALA A 258 4.51 -8.18 -3.80
N LEU A 259 4.24 -9.08 -4.77
CA LEU A 259 4.54 -8.84 -6.19
C LEU A 259 3.70 -7.69 -6.80
N PRO A 260 2.36 -7.65 -6.65
CA PRO A 260 1.55 -6.54 -7.15
C PRO A 260 1.96 -5.18 -6.58
N PHE A 261 2.24 -5.10 -5.27
CA PHE A 261 2.67 -3.84 -4.66
C PHE A 261 4.05 -3.40 -5.14
N ALA A 262 4.99 -4.33 -5.26
CA ALA A 262 6.30 -4.04 -5.84
C ALA A 262 6.20 -3.53 -7.28
N LEU A 263 5.32 -4.12 -8.11
CA LEU A 263 5.11 -3.69 -9.50
C LEU A 263 4.51 -2.28 -9.57
N VAL A 264 3.50 -2.00 -8.74
CA VAL A 264 2.81 -0.69 -8.71
C VAL A 264 3.78 0.41 -8.31
N THR A 265 4.53 0.22 -7.23
CA THR A 265 5.45 1.24 -6.74
C THR A 265 6.61 1.45 -7.69
N VAL A 266 7.13 0.38 -8.31
CA VAL A 266 8.16 0.52 -9.36
C VAL A 266 7.66 1.32 -10.56
N ILE A 267 6.43 1.06 -11.03
CA ILE A 267 5.84 1.83 -12.13
C ILE A 267 5.61 3.29 -11.70
N GLY A 268 5.10 3.50 -10.48
CA GLY A 268 4.96 4.84 -9.90
C GLY A 268 6.29 5.58 -9.78
N GLY A 269 7.37 4.89 -9.39
CA GLY A 269 8.72 5.45 -9.32
C GLY A 269 9.27 5.86 -10.69
N ILE A 270 8.96 5.11 -11.75
CA ILE A 270 9.29 5.49 -13.13
C ILE A 270 8.52 6.75 -13.53
N ASP A 271 7.21 6.78 -13.32
CA ASP A 271 6.37 7.93 -13.67
C ASP A 271 6.78 9.18 -12.86
N ASN A 272 7.19 9.02 -11.60
CA ASN A 272 7.77 10.10 -10.78
C ASN A 272 9.11 10.59 -11.31
N THR A 273 9.97 9.67 -11.77
CA THR A 273 11.25 10.03 -12.39
C THR A 273 11.05 10.80 -13.70
N GLU A 274 10.11 10.37 -14.54
CA GLU A 274 9.74 11.08 -15.77
C GLU A 274 9.14 12.47 -15.46
N SER A 275 8.34 12.58 -14.39
CA SER A 275 7.79 13.87 -13.91
C SER A 275 8.89 14.84 -13.44
N ALA A 276 9.91 14.34 -12.75
CA ALA A 276 11.08 15.13 -12.37
C ALA A 276 11.88 15.60 -13.59
N ALA A 277 12.10 14.71 -14.56
CA ALA A 277 12.78 15.05 -15.81
C ALA A 277 12.00 16.12 -16.60
N ALA A 278 10.67 16.05 -16.64
CA ALA A 278 9.82 17.06 -17.25
C ALA A 278 9.90 18.43 -16.54
N ALA A 279 10.17 18.45 -15.23
CA ALA A 279 10.48 19.67 -14.47
C ALA A 279 11.96 20.10 -14.58
N GLY A 280 12.73 19.43 -15.42
CA GLY A 280 14.13 19.75 -15.72
C GLY A 280 15.14 19.11 -14.78
N ASP A 281 14.79 18.13 -13.95
CA ASP A 281 15.74 17.37 -13.12
C ASP A 281 15.83 15.91 -13.58
N GLU A 282 16.85 15.60 -14.38
CA GLU A 282 17.02 14.28 -14.99
C GLU A 282 17.74 13.29 -14.06
N TYR A 283 16.96 12.55 -13.29
CA TYR A 283 17.46 11.44 -12.48
C TYR A 283 17.47 10.13 -13.27
N ARG A 284 18.42 9.26 -12.97
CA ARG A 284 18.43 7.89 -13.51
C ARG A 284 17.37 7.06 -12.79
N ALA A 285 16.34 6.61 -13.50
CA ALA A 285 15.24 5.83 -12.92
C ALA A 285 15.74 4.62 -12.10
N ARG A 286 16.75 3.90 -12.59
CA ARG A 286 17.35 2.80 -11.84
C ARG A 286 17.86 3.20 -10.45
N ASP A 287 18.49 4.36 -10.31
CA ASP A 287 19.08 4.80 -9.04
C ASP A 287 17.97 5.19 -8.04
N ILE A 288 16.89 5.78 -8.53
CA ILE A 288 15.67 6.09 -7.77
C ILE A 288 15.00 4.80 -7.28
N LEU A 289 14.72 3.87 -8.19
CA LEU A 289 14.06 2.60 -7.89
C LEU A 289 14.88 1.70 -6.96
N LEU A 290 16.21 1.66 -7.12
CA LEU A 290 17.08 0.91 -6.21
C LEU A 290 17.08 1.49 -4.80
N THR A 291 17.13 2.82 -4.68
CA THR A 291 17.05 3.49 -3.38
C THR A 291 15.72 3.17 -2.69
N GLU A 292 14.63 3.23 -3.43
CA GLU A 292 13.29 2.87 -2.96
C GLU A 292 13.22 1.43 -2.45
N ALA A 293 13.79 0.49 -3.21
CA ALA A 293 13.85 -0.92 -2.86
C ALA A 293 14.70 -1.17 -1.60
N LEU A 294 15.88 -0.56 -1.51
CA LEU A 294 16.80 -0.71 -0.39
C LEU A 294 16.24 -0.08 0.90
N ALA A 295 15.64 1.11 0.82
CA ALA A 295 14.97 1.74 1.94
C ALA A 295 13.84 0.85 2.49
N THR A 296 13.08 0.22 1.60
CA THR A 296 12.03 -0.75 1.97
C THR A 296 12.61 -1.99 2.68
N ILE A 297 13.71 -2.55 2.19
CA ILE A 297 14.40 -3.68 2.85
C ILE A 297 14.89 -3.27 4.23
N VAL A 298 15.54 -2.10 4.36
CA VAL A 298 16.03 -1.60 5.64
C VAL A 298 14.89 -1.37 6.62
N ALA A 299 13.76 -0.82 6.17
CA ALA A 299 12.58 -0.68 7.00
C ALA A 299 12.14 -2.05 7.56
N GLY A 300 11.99 -3.06 6.68
CA GLY A 300 11.59 -4.42 7.07
C GLY A 300 12.58 -5.10 8.03
N LEU A 301 13.88 -4.98 7.77
CA LEU A 301 14.94 -5.54 8.64
C LEU A 301 14.94 -4.91 10.03
N CYS A 302 14.51 -3.66 10.15
CA CYS A 302 14.52 -2.90 11.40
C CYS A 302 13.14 -2.80 12.07
N GLY A 303 12.21 -3.68 11.70
CA GLY A 303 10.90 -3.84 12.36
C GLY A 303 9.74 -3.10 11.70
N GLY A 304 9.97 -2.39 10.61
CA GLY A 304 8.93 -1.77 9.80
C GLY A 304 8.08 -2.81 9.08
N VAL A 305 6.81 -2.46 8.84
CA VAL A 305 5.83 -3.34 8.18
C VAL A 305 5.18 -2.69 6.96
N VAL A 306 5.71 -1.54 6.54
CA VAL A 306 5.22 -0.77 5.41
C VAL A 306 6.41 -0.37 4.55
N GLN A 307 6.24 -0.43 3.23
CA GLN A 307 7.28 -0.02 2.29
C GLN A 307 7.37 1.49 2.12
N ASN A 308 8.47 1.93 1.50
CA ASN A 308 8.70 3.32 1.15
C ASN A 308 8.67 3.53 -0.37
N THR A 309 8.38 4.75 -0.79
CA THR A 309 8.18 5.13 -2.20
C THR A 309 8.57 6.59 -2.46
N PRO A 310 9.04 6.95 -3.68
CA PRO A 310 9.03 8.35 -4.12
C PRO A 310 7.60 8.88 -4.19
N TYR A 311 7.40 10.14 -3.77
CA TYR A 311 6.10 10.78 -3.83
C TYR A 311 5.86 11.48 -5.16
N ILE A 312 4.59 11.53 -5.55
CA ILE A 312 4.14 12.33 -6.67
C ILE A 312 4.21 13.81 -6.26
N GLY A 313 4.66 14.68 -7.17
CA GLY A 313 4.61 16.13 -6.95
C GLY A 313 5.96 16.85 -7.05
N HIS A 314 7.02 16.20 -7.54
CA HIS A 314 8.31 16.85 -7.83
C HIS A 314 8.17 18.24 -8.48
N PRO A 315 7.33 18.45 -9.54
CA PRO A 315 7.17 19.78 -10.13
C PRO A 315 6.64 20.84 -9.15
N ALA A 316 5.79 20.46 -8.19
CA ALA A 316 5.26 21.37 -7.18
C ALA A 316 6.34 21.77 -6.17
N TYR A 317 7.11 20.80 -5.66
CA TYR A 317 8.25 21.08 -4.77
C TYR A 317 9.28 21.99 -5.46
N LYS A 318 9.55 21.73 -6.74
CA LYS A 318 10.45 22.58 -7.53
C LYS A 318 9.90 24.00 -7.73
N ALA A 319 8.61 24.14 -8.02
CA ALA A 319 7.94 25.43 -8.14
C ALA A 319 7.93 26.22 -6.80
N MET A 320 7.94 25.53 -5.66
CA MET A 320 8.11 26.15 -4.32
C MET A 320 9.54 26.65 -4.06
N GLY A 321 10.49 26.35 -4.95
CA GLY A 321 11.90 26.66 -4.78
C GLY A 321 12.64 25.72 -3.84
N ALA A 322 12.07 24.54 -3.54
CA ALA A 322 12.75 23.52 -2.73
C ALA A 322 13.96 22.94 -3.48
N ARG A 323 14.98 22.54 -2.73
CA ARG A 323 16.24 22.00 -3.24
C ARG A 323 16.49 20.63 -2.63
N ALA A 324 17.66 20.37 -2.05
CA ALA A 324 17.96 19.09 -1.40
C ALA A 324 17.80 19.17 0.13
N GLY A 325 17.71 20.37 0.70
CA GLY A 325 17.62 20.55 2.16
C GLY A 325 16.34 19.98 2.76
N TYR A 326 15.21 20.10 2.06
CA TYR A 326 13.91 19.71 2.62
C TYR A 326 13.80 18.21 2.89
N THR A 327 14.28 17.36 1.98
CA THR A 327 14.28 15.90 2.15
C THR A 327 15.19 15.48 3.28
N LEU A 328 16.39 16.06 3.38
CA LEU A 328 17.31 15.81 4.50
C LEU A 328 16.66 16.09 5.86
N VAL A 329 16.06 17.28 6.02
CA VAL A 329 15.42 17.67 7.27
C VAL A 329 14.20 16.80 7.56
N THR A 330 13.40 16.46 6.54
CA THR A 330 12.28 15.54 6.71
C THR A 330 12.75 14.16 7.19
N GLY A 331 13.73 13.56 6.51
CA GLY A 331 14.27 12.25 6.90
C GLY A 331 14.77 12.25 8.35
N LEU A 332 15.49 13.30 8.77
CA LEU A 332 15.96 13.45 10.15
C LEU A 332 14.80 13.58 11.14
N VAL A 333 13.83 14.47 10.87
CA VAL A 333 12.69 14.69 11.78
C VAL A 333 11.82 13.45 11.91
N ILE A 334 11.55 12.75 10.80
CA ILE A 334 10.73 11.54 10.81
C ILE A 334 11.47 10.37 11.45
N GLY A 335 12.69 10.06 10.99
CA GLY A 335 13.46 8.93 11.50
C GLY A 335 13.85 9.10 12.97
N VAL A 336 14.45 10.24 13.33
CA VAL A 336 14.87 10.51 14.71
C VAL A 336 13.66 10.77 15.60
N GLY A 337 12.66 11.51 15.13
CA GLY A 337 11.44 11.78 15.90
C GLY A 337 10.64 10.52 16.23
N ALA A 338 10.58 9.56 15.30
CA ALA A 338 10.00 8.24 15.56
C ALA A 338 10.81 7.45 16.59
N ALA A 339 12.14 7.44 16.48
CA ALA A 339 13.03 6.77 17.43
C ALA A 339 12.96 7.38 18.84
N LEU A 340 12.67 8.67 18.98
CA LEU A 340 12.50 9.34 20.28
C LEU A 340 11.10 9.15 20.90
N GLY A 341 10.15 8.56 20.18
CA GLY A 341 8.77 8.40 20.65
C GLY A 341 7.95 9.70 20.62
N VAL A 342 8.31 10.66 19.76
CA VAL A 342 7.51 11.89 19.63
C VAL A 342 6.14 11.57 19.00
N LEU A 343 6.13 10.71 17.99
CA LEU A 343 4.92 10.22 17.31
C LEU A 343 3.99 9.42 18.23
N SER A 344 4.52 8.69 19.21
CA SER A 344 3.72 7.86 20.13
C SER A 344 2.81 8.68 21.04
N ARG A 345 3.21 9.90 21.39
CA ARG A 345 2.36 10.83 22.16
C ARG A 345 1.19 11.36 21.36
N LEU A 346 1.40 11.58 20.05
CA LEU A 346 0.38 12.15 19.16
C LEU A 346 -0.72 11.12 18.86
N VAL A 347 -0.34 9.85 18.70
CA VAL A 347 -1.27 8.74 18.44
C VAL A 347 -2.12 8.39 19.68
N ALA A 348 -1.53 8.42 20.88
CA ALA A 348 -2.23 8.01 22.11
C ALA A 348 -3.48 8.85 22.46
N VAL A 349 -3.61 10.04 21.87
CA VAL A 349 -4.71 10.97 22.12
C VAL A 349 -5.87 10.79 21.13
N LEU A 350 -5.66 10.08 20.02
CA LEU A 350 -6.64 9.99 18.94
C LEU A 350 -7.58 8.79 19.14
N PRO A 351 -8.90 9.02 19.31
CA PRO A 351 -9.86 7.93 19.40
C PRO A 351 -10.05 7.27 18.04
N GLU A 352 -10.18 5.94 18.05
CA GLU A 352 -10.33 5.13 16.85
C GLU A 352 -11.48 5.61 15.95
N ALA A 353 -12.63 5.97 16.54
CA ALA A 353 -13.81 6.44 15.82
C ALA A 353 -13.58 7.76 15.06
N ALA A 354 -12.61 8.59 15.48
CA ALA A 354 -12.22 9.82 14.77
C ALA A 354 -11.20 9.56 13.65
N VAL A 355 -10.50 8.43 13.66
CA VAL A 355 -9.51 8.07 12.63
C VAL A 355 -10.13 7.22 11.54
N ALA A 356 -11.06 6.31 11.88
CA ALA A 356 -11.72 5.40 10.94
C ALA A 356 -12.28 6.10 9.67
N PRO A 357 -12.91 7.28 9.74
CA PRO A 357 -13.40 8.01 8.56
C PRO A 357 -12.34 8.40 7.53
N ILE A 358 -11.09 8.60 7.93
CA ILE A 358 -9.99 8.88 6.99
C ILE A 358 -9.87 7.73 5.99
N LEU A 359 -10.02 6.50 6.46
CA LEU A 359 -9.88 5.28 5.65
C LEU A 359 -10.98 5.17 4.61
N ILE A 360 -12.20 5.59 4.96
CA ILE A 360 -13.34 5.63 4.04
C ILE A 360 -13.03 6.58 2.88
N PHE A 361 -12.58 7.79 3.18
CA PHE A 361 -12.20 8.75 2.15
C PHE A 361 -11.05 8.25 1.28
N ILE A 362 -10.02 7.67 1.87
CA ILE A 362 -8.89 7.13 1.11
C ILE A 362 -9.36 6.00 0.20
N GLY A 363 -10.22 5.10 0.68
CA GLY A 363 -10.79 4.05 -0.14
C GLY A 363 -11.58 4.58 -1.32
N LEU A 364 -12.37 5.65 -1.12
CA LEU A 364 -13.08 6.34 -2.20
C LEU A 364 -12.13 6.97 -3.22
N GLU A 365 -11.11 7.70 -2.75
CA GLU A 365 -10.17 8.42 -3.61
C GLU A 365 -9.32 7.47 -4.45
N ILE A 366 -8.74 6.43 -3.85
CA ILE A 366 -7.98 5.39 -4.57
C ILE A 366 -8.87 4.70 -5.62
N THR A 367 -10.13 4.41 -5.25
CA THR A 367 -11.08 3.77 -6.16
C THR A 367 -11.41 4.67 -7.34
N ALA A 368 -11.72 5.94 -7.09
CA ALA A 368 -11.99 6.91 -8.14
C ALA A 368 -10.79 7.09 -9.07
N GLN A 369 -9.58 7.16 -8.51
CA GLN A 369 -8.33 7.27 -9.28
C GLN A 369 -8.11 6.08 -10.22
N ALA A 370 -8.44 4.86 -9.80
CA ALA A 370 -8.30 3.69 -10.67
C ALA A 370 -9.18 3.77 -11.92
N PHE A 371 -10.41 4.29 -11.80
CA PHE A 371 -11.29 4.53 -12.95
C PHE A 371 -10.84 5.73 -13.80
N HIS A 372 -10.39 6.82 -13.17
CA HIS A 372 -10.01 8.04 -13.88
C HIS A 372 -8.67 7.94 -14.61
N ALA A 373 -7.69 7.24 -14.02
CA ALA A 373 -6.35 7.09 -14.57
C ALA A 373 -6.25 5.96 -15.61
N SER A 374 -7.28 5.12 -15.72
CA SER A 374 -7.40 4.08 -16.74
C SER A 374 -8.15 4.61 -17.96
N PRO A 375 -7.85 4.11 -19.18
CA PRO A 375 -8.68 4.39 -20.35
C PRO A 375 -10.15 4.07 -20.07
N ARG A 376 -11.05 4.95 -20.52
CA ARG A 376 -12.49 4.85 -20.20
C ARG A 376 -13.10 3.49 -20.59
N HIS A 377 -12.67 2.92 -21.72
CA HIS A 377 -13.16 1.62 -22.18
C HIS A 377 -12.64 0.44 -21.35
N HIS A 378 -11.60 0.64 -20.52
CA HIS A 378 -11.11 -0.35 -19.55
C HIS A 378 -11.85 -0.33 -18.21
N GLY A 379 -12.84 0.54 -18.02
CA GLY A 379 -13.66 0.60 -16.80
C GLY A 379 -14.22 -0.77 -16.34
N PRO A 380 -14.73 -1.64 -17.25
CA PRO A 380 -15.16 -2.98 -16.87
C PRO A 380 -14.05 -3.86 -16.28
N ALA A 381 -12.81 -3.70 -16.73
CA ALA A 381 -11.66 -4.43 -16.18
C ALA A 381 -11.33 -4.00 -14.75
N VAL A 382 -11.41 -2.69 -14.48
CA VAL A 382 -11.28 -2.14 -13.11
C VAL A 382 -12.36 -2.72 -12.20
N ALA A 383 -13.62 -2.74 -12.64
CA ALA A 383 -14.73 -3.27 -11.87
C ALA A 383 -14.61 -4.80 -11.63
N LEU A 384 -14.17 -5.57 -12.63
CA LEU A 384 -13.97 -7.02 -12.51
C LEU A 384 -12.94 -7.36 -11.42
N ALA A 385 -11.93 -6.50 -11.23
CA ALA A 385 -10.91 -6.67 -10.19
C ALA A 385 -11.50 -6.70 -8.77
N PHE A 386 -12.72 -6.21 -8.55
CA PHE A 386 -13.32 -6.12 -7.22
C PHE A 386 -13.91 -7.46 -6.77
N VAL A 387 -14.25 -8.34 -7.73
CA VAL A 387 -14.98 -9.59 -7.47
C VAL A 387 -14.21 -10.54 -6.53
N PRO A 388 -12.90 -10.84 -6.76
CA PRO A 388 -12.13 -11.68 -5.83
C PRO A 388 -11.98 -11.04 -4.44
N VAL A 389 -11.87 -9.71 -4.39
CA VAL A 389 -11.75 -8.97 -3.11
C VAL A 389 -13.05 -9.06 -2.32
N ALA A 390 -14.20 -8.95 -2.98
CA ALA A 390 -15.51 -9.07 -2.35
C ALA A 390 -15.69 -10.44 -1.69
N ALA A 391 -15.28 -11.52 -2.36
CA ALA A 391 -15.30 -12.86 -1.77
C ALA A 391 -14.46 -12.94 -0.49
N THR A 392 -13.29 -12.30 -0.47
CA THR A 392 -12.42 -12.24 0.71
C THR A 392 -13.07 -11.52 1.87
N VAL A 393 -13.71 -10.37 1.63
CA VAL A 393 -14.44 -9.63 2.68
C VAL A 393 -15.57 -10.47 3.28
N VAL A 394 -16.33 -11.17 2.44
CA VAL A 394 -17.39 -12.06 2.89
C VAL A 394 -16.82 -13.19 3.76
N VAL A 395 -15.72 -13.81 3.35
CA VAL A 395 -15.04 -14.86 4.14
C VAL A 395 -14.58 -14.33 5.50
N ILE A 396 -14.00 -13.13 5.55
CA ILE A 396 -13.53 -12.49 6.78
C ILE A 396 -14.71 -12.23 7.74
N GLU A 397 -15.76 -11.55 7.29
CA GLU A 397 -16.89 -11.18 8.15
C GLU A 397 -17.72 -12.39 8.57
N ALA A 398 -17.98 -13.33 7.66
CA ALA A 398 -18.67 -14.57 7.99
C ALA A 398 -17.85 -15.41 9.00
N GLY A 399 -16.52 -15.49 8.83
CA GLY A 399 -15.64 -16.15 9.78
C GLY A 399 -15.66 -15.51 11.16
N SER A 400 -15.62 -14.18 11.23
CA SER A 400 -15.71 -13.40 12.47
C SER A 400 -17.03 -13.66 13.21
N LEU A 401 -18.17 -13.63 12.49
CA LEU A 401 -19.49 -13.91 13.05
C LEU A 401 -19.63 -15.37 13.53
N LEU A 402 -19.14 -16.33 12.76
CA LEU A 402 -19.12 -17.75 13.18
C LEU A 402 -18.29 -17.94 14.45
N GLY A 403 -17.10 -17.33 14.50
CA GLY A 403 -16.22 -17.37 15.67
C GLY A 403 -16.89 -16.81 16.93
N ALA A 404 -17.62 -15.69 16.80
CA ALA A 404 -18.40 -15.12 17.90
C ALA A 404 -19.52 -16.05 18.40
N LEU A 405 -20.02 -16.94 17.54
CA LEU A 405 -21.00 -17.97 17.88
C LEU A 405 -20.37 -19.29 18.38
N GLY A 406 -19.04 -19.36 18.49
CA GLY A 406 -18.32 -20.60 18.80
C GLY A 406 -18.44 -21.68 17.72
N ARG A 407 -18.75 -21.27 16.48
CA ARG A 407 -18.89 -22.15 15.31
C ARG A 407 -17.71 -21.99 14.38
N SER A 408 -17.58 -22.92 13.44
CA SER A 408 -16.56 -22.89 12.40
C SER A 408 -17.16 -23.14 11.03
N PRO A 409 -16.46 -22.78 9.95
CA PRO A 409 -16.92 -23.12 8.60
C PRO A 409 -17.07 -24.62 8.33
N ALA A 410 -16.48 -25.48 9.17
CA ALA A 410 -16.67 -26.93 9.08
C ALA A 410 -18.09 -27.37 9.48
N ASP A 411 -18.86 -26.50 10.13
CA ASP A 411 -20.24 -26.77 10.51
C ASP A 411 -21.23 -26.60 9.34
N PHE A 412 -20.78 -26.04 8.22
CA PHE A 412 -21.62 -25.93 7.03
C PHE A 412 -21.85 -27.29 6.37
N SER A 413 -23.06 -27.51 5.85
CA SER A 413 -23.44 -28.71 5.09
C SER A 413 -24.26 -28.34 3.86
N GLY A 414 -24.39 -29.27 2.91
CA GLY A 414 -25.14 -29.06 1.67
C GLY A 414 -24.67 -27.83 0.88
N ASP A 415 -25.62 -27.02 0.43
CA ASP A 415 -25.36 -25.80 -0.34
C ASP A 415 -24.52 -24.77 0.42
N GLY A 416 -24.62 -24.73 1.75
CA GLY A 416 -23.80 -23.84 2.58
C GLY A 416 -22.32 -24.18 2.50
N ALA A 417 -21.98 -25.48 2.49
CA ALA A 417 -20.59 -25.93 2.36
C ALA A 417 -20.02 -25.63 0.96
N LEU A 418 -20.85 -25.81 -0.08
CA LEU A 418 -20.48 -25.49 -1.46
C LEU A 418 -20.26 -23.98 -1.65
N MET A 419 -21.16 -23.15 -1.11
CA MET A 419 -21.02 -21.69 -1.14
C MET A 419 -19.75 -21.24 -0.40
N TRP A 420 -19.50 -21.78 0.79
CA TRP A 420 -18.27 -21.48 1.54
C TRP A 420 -17.02 -21.87 0.74
N GLN A 421 -17.00 -23.06 0.14
CA GLN A 421 -15.89 -23.50 -0.70
C GLN A 421 -15.69 -22.56 -1.90
N ALA A 422 -16.76 -22.13 -2.56
CA ALA A 422 -16.71 -21.21 -3.70
C ALA A 422 -16.15 -19.83 -3.29
N LEU A 423 -16.63 -19.27 -2.18
CA LEU A 423 -16.11 -18.02 -1.62
C LEU A 423 -14.63 -18.13 -1.27
N LEU A 424 -14.24 -19.26 -0.68
CA LEU A 424 -12.87 -19.52 -0.25
C LEU A 424 -11.90 -19.61 -1.43
N VAL A 425 -12.24 -20.39 -2.48
CA VAL A 425 -11.38 -20.45 -3.67
C VAL A 425 -11.41 -19.12 -4.44
N LEU A 426 -12.52 -18.38 -4.47
CA LEU A 426 -12.55 -17.08 -5.14
C LEU A 426 -11.71 -16.02 -4.40
N GLY A 427 -11.74 -16.02 -3.07
CA GLY A 427 -11.00 -15.08 -2.23
C GLY A 427 -9.52 -15.42 -2.05
N ASN A 428 -9.13 -16.70 -2.05
CA ASN A 428 -7.72 -17.04 -1.88
C ASN A 428 -6.87 -16.62 -3.08
N GLY A 429 -5.83 -15.81 -2.80
CA GLY A 429 -5.00 -15.18 -3.84
C GLY A 429 -5.69 -14.00 -4.53
N PHE A 430 -6.72 -13.40 -3.92
CA PHE A 430 -7.57 -12.36 -4.54
C PHE A 430 -6.82 -11.23 -5.24
N ILE A 431 -5.64 -10.81 -4.75
CA ILE A 431 -4.86 -9.73 -5.38
C ILE A 431 -4.34 -10.16 -6.75
N LEU A 432 -3.68 -11.31 -6.82
CA LEU A 432 -3.19 -11.86 -8.09
C LEU A 432 -4.35 -12.22 -9.01
N THR A 433 -5.42 -12.79 -8.47
CA THR A 433 -6.65 -13.08 -9.24
C THR A 433 -7.23 -11.79 -9.84
N ALA A 434 -7.34 -10.72 -9.05
CA ALA A 434 -7.85 -9.42 -9.49
C ALA A 434 -6.99 -8.80 -10.60
N VAL A 435 -5.66 -8.78 -10.43
CA VAL A 435 -4.72 -8.30 -11.47
C VAL A 435 -4.86 -9.13 -12.74
N LEU A 436 -4.84 -10.47 -12.61
CA LEU A 436 -4.90 -11.38 -13.74
C LEU A 436 -6.21 -11.24 -14.52
N TRP A 437 -7.35 -11.19 -13.84
CA TRP A 437 -8.66 -11.04 -14.46
C TRP A 437 -8.82 -9.69 -15.14
N ALA A 438 -8.44 -8.61 -14.45
CA ALA A 438 -8.48 -7.27 -15.03
C ALA A 438 -7.56 -7.17 -16.25
N TRP A 439 -6.33 -7.68 -16.18
CA TRP A 439 -5.40 -7.68 -17.31
C TRP A 439 -5.93 -8.50 -18.49
N THR A 440 -6.48 -9.68 -18.22
CA THR A 440 -7.09 -10.53 -19.25
C THR A 440 -8.23 -9.78 -19.96
N LEU A 441 -9.12 -9.14 -19.19
CA LEU A 441 -10.22 -8.37 -19.76
C LEU A 441 -9.73 -7.14 -20.54
N THR A 442 -8.73 -6.41 -20.02
CA THR A 442 -8.09 -5.32 -20.76
C THR A 442 -7.53 -5.81 -22.10
N ALA A 443 -6.83 -6.94 -22.12
CA ALA A 443 -6.28 -7.51 -23.34
C ALA A 443 -7.38 -7.91 -24.34
N ILE A 444 -8.52 -8.43 -23.86
CA ILE A 444 -9.69 -8.73 -24.71
C ILE A 444 -10.28 -7.44 -25.30
N LEU A 445 -10.48 -6.41 -24.47
CA LEU A 445 -11.03 -5.12 -24.88
C LEU A 445 -10.16 -4.41 -25.92
N ASP A 446 -8.84 -4.56 -25.82
CA ASP A 446 -7.87 -4.01 -26.79
C ASP A 446 -7.69 -4.91 -28.03
N GLY A 447 -8.48 -5.99 -28.17
CA GLY A 447 -8.37 -6.94 -29.28
C GLY A 447 -7.11 -7.81 -29.25
N ARG A 448 -6.32 -7.77 -28.17
CA ARG A 448 -5.10 -8.54 -27.96
C ARG A 448 -5.40 -9.91 -27.33
N THR A 449 -6.29 -10.66 -27.96
CA THR A 449 -6.78 -11.96 -27.47
C THR A 449 -5.67 -13.01 -27.27
N TYR A 450 -4.54 -12.90 -27.97
CA TYR A 450 -3.36 -13.73 -27.75
C TYR A 450 -2.71 -13.49 -26.36
N VAL A 451 -2.68 -12.24 -25.90
CA VAL A 451 -2.18 -11.90 -24.55
C VAL A 451 -3.14 -12.46 -23.50
N ALA A 452 -4.45 -12.32 -23.72
CA ALA A 452 -5.46 -12.90 -22.85
C ALA A 452 -5.30 -14.43 -22.73
N ALA A 453 -5.03 -15.13 -23.84
CA ALA A 453 -4.75 -16.56 -23.83
C ALA A 453 -3.50 -16.91 -23.00
N ALA A 454 -2.40 -16.16 -23.18
CA ALA A 454 -1.17 -16.38 -22.42
C ALA A 454 -1.37 -16.13 -20.92
N LEU A 455 -2.12 -15.09 -20.54
CA LEU A 455 -2.46 -14.79 -19.15
C LEU A 455 -3.31 -15.89 -18.53
N LEU A 456 -4.35 -16.36 -19.23
CA LEU A 456 -5.20 -17.44 -18.72
C LEU A 456 -4.42 -18.76 -18.60
N ALA A 457 -3.48 -19.04 -19.50
CA ALA A 457 -2.56 -20.17 -19.37
C ALA A 457 -1.65 -20.03 -18.15
N ALA A 458 -1.10 -18.83 -17.90
CA ALA A 458 -0.36 -18.55 -16.67
C ALA A 458 -1.25 -18.69 -15.42
N GLY A 459 -2.52 -18.29 -15.50
CA GLY A 459 -3.53 -18.49 -14.45
C GLY A 459 -3.78 -19.96 -14.15
N SER A 460 -3.85 -20.80 -15.18
CA SER A 460 -3.96 -22.27 -15.03
C SER A 460 -2.80 -22.83 -14.20
N LEU A 461 -1.56 -22.44 -14.53
CA LEU A 461 -0.37 -22.86 -13.80
C LEU A 461 -0.35 -22.30 -12.36
N ALA A 462 -0.75 -21.04 -12.18
CA ALA A 462 -0.84 -20.40 -10.88
C ALA A 462 -1.87 -21.09 -9.97
N ALA A 463 -3.01 -21.52 -10.52
CA ALA A 463 -4.04 -22.27 -9.81
C ALA A 463 -3.56 -23.65 -9.34
N LEU A 464 -2.73 -24.33 -10.16
CA LEU A 464 -2.13 -25.62 -9.78
C LEU A 464 -1.16 -25.53 -8.60
N CYS A 465 -0.61 -24.35 -8.31
CA CYS A 465 0.30 -24.13 -7.20
C CYS A 465 -0.37 -23.42 -6.00
N GLY A 466 -1.67 -23.08 -6.11
CA GLY A 466 -2.38 -22.32 -5.09
C GLY A 466 -2.01 -20.84 -5.03
N LEU A 467 -1.26 -20.30 -6.01
CA LEU A 467 -0.98 -18.85 -6.08
C LEU A 467 -2.26 -18.04 -6.26
N ILE A 468 -3.21 -18.61 -7.01
CA ILE A 468 -4.60 -18.17 -7.08
C ILE A 468 -5.48 -19.36 -6.75
N HIS A 469 -6.62 -19.10 -6.12
CA HIS A 469 -7.64 -20.10 -5.84
C HIS A 469 -7.21 -21.31 -5.01
N SER A 470 -6.30 -21.11 -4.05
CA SER A 470 -5.98 -22.16 -3.08
C SER A 470 -7.27 -22.63 -2.38
N PRO A 471 -7.54 -23.95 -2.31
CA PRO A 471 -8.74 -24.46 -1.66
C PRO A 471 -8.52 -24.71 -0.15
N LEU A 472 -7.34 -24.35 0.37
CA LEU A 472 -6.99 -24.51 1.77
C LEU A 472 -7.53 -23.34 2.59
N PRO A 473 -8.05 -23.56 3.81
CA PRO A 473 -8.50 -22.47 4.67
C PRO A 473 -7.44 -21.40 4.94
N SER A 474 -6.16 -21.79 4.94
CA SER A 474 -5.02 -20.89 5.11
C SER A 474 -4.65 -20.11 3.84
N GLY A 475 -5.20 -20.46 2.68
CA GLY A 475 -4.76 -19.93 1.38
C GLY A 475 -3.35 -20.37 0.98
N ALA A 476 -2.77 -21.37 1.65
CA ALA A 476 -1.38 -21.77 1.44
C ALA A 476 -1.10 -22.28 0.02
N LEU A 477 0.16 -22.11 -0.40
CA LEU A 477 0.71 -22.66 -1.63
C LEU A 477 0.92 -24.17 -1.49
N PHE A 478 0.91 -24.88 -2.62
CA PHE A 478 1.17 -26.32 -2.69
C PHE A 478 1.85 -26.69 -4.00
N LEU A 479 2.39 -27.90 -4.07
CA LEU A 479 3.09 -28.38 -5.27
C LEU A 479 2.09 -28.84 -6.33
N PRO A 480 2.36 -28.58 -7.62
CA PRO A 480 1.39 -28.85 -8.70
C PRO A 480 1.11 -30.34 -8.92
N TRP A 481 2.03 -31.22 -8.54
CA TRP A 481 1.84 -32.68 -8.58
C TRP A 481 1.15 -33.26 -7.35
N SER A 482 0.80 -32.42 -6.35
CA SER A 482 0.11 -32.85 -5.13
C SER A 482 -1.04 -31.89 -4.77
N PRO A 483 -2.05 -31.74 -5.64
CA PRO A 483 -3.16 -30.83 -5.39
C PRO A 483 -3.96 -31.28 -4.17
N PRO A 484 -4.24 -30.39 -3.20
CA PRO A 484 -4.85 -30.77 -1.92
C PRO A 484 -6.33 -31.14 -2.04
N ARG A 485 -7.04 -30.68 -3.08
CA ARG A 485 -8.45 -30.98 -3.34
C ARG A 485 -8.75 -31.06 -4.85
N PRO A 486 -9.77 -31.83 -5.28
CA PRO A 486 -10.13 -31.96 -6.69
C PRO A 486 -10.46 -30.64 -7.40
N ILE A 487 -11.03 -29.66 -6.68
CA ILE A 487 -11.39 -28.35 -7.21
C ILE A 487 -10.18 -27.60 -7.80
N THR A 488 -8.97 -27.85 -7.28
CA THR A 488 -7.73 -27.27 -7.81
C THR A 488 -7.52 -27.62 -9.28
N VAL A 489 -7.65 -28.91 -9.62
CA VAL A 489 -7.46 -29.40 -11.00
C VAL A 489 -8.59 -28.91 -11.90
N GLN A 490 -9.81 -28.84 -11.37
CA GLN A 490 -10.96 -28.30 -12.11
C GLN A 490 -10.77 -26.82 -12.47
N LEU A 491 -10.31 -26.00 -11.52
CA LEU A 491 -10.02 -24.58 -11.75
C LEU A 491 -8.87 -24.41 -12.75
N ALA A 492 -7.76 -25.13 -12.56
CA ALA A 492 -6.66 -25.10 -13.52
C ALA A 492 -7.11 -25.50 -14.94
N GLY A 493 -7.92 -26.55 -15.06
CA GLY A 493 -8.51 -26.98 -16.33
C GLY A 493 -9.43 -25.91 -16.93
N ALA A 494 -10.27 -25.26 -16.13
CA ALA A 494 -11.15 -24.19 -16.59
C ALA A 494 -10.37 -22.99 -17.15
N TYR A 495 -9.28 -22.58 -16.50
CA TYR A 495 -8.37 -21.57 -17.04
C TYR A 495 -7.70 -22.02 -18.33
N GLY A 496 -7.29 -23.29 -18.44
CA GLY A 496 -6.73 -23.85 -19.67
C GLY A 496 -7.73 -23.85 -20.84
N VAL A 497 -8.98 -24.20 -20.59
CA VAL A 497 -10.07 -24.11 -21.58
C VAL A 497 -10.31 -22.66 -21.99
N ALA A 498 -10.37 -21.73 -21.04
CA ALA A 498 -10.53 -20.31 -21.32
C ALA A 498 -9.35 -19.76 -22.16
N ALA A 499 -8.12 -20.18 -21.85
CA ALA A 499 -6.93 -19.85 -22.65
C ALA A 499 -7.06 -20.36 -24.09
N ALA A 500 -7.52 -21.60 -24.30
CA ALA A 500 -7.75 -22.16 -25.62
C ALA A 500 -8.83 -21.40 -26.40
N ILE A 501 -9.90 -20.96 -25.74
CA ILE A 501 -10.96 -20.12 -26.34
C ILE A 501 -10.38 -18.79 -26.83
N CYS A 502 -9.61 -18.10 -25.98
CA CYS A 502 -8.96 -16.84 -26.37
C CYS A 502 -7.93 -17.04 -27.49
N TRP A 503 -7.20 -18.15 -27.48
CA TRP A 503 -6.26 -18.50 -28.54
C TRP A 503 -6.96 -18.73 -29.88
N MET A 504 -8.05 -19.50 -29.91
CA MET A 504 -8.85 -19.72 -31.12
C MET A 504 -9.42 -18.40 -31.67
N ALA A 505 -9.88 -17.50 -30.80
CA ALA A 505 -10.31 -16.16 -31.19
C ALA A 505 -9.16 -15.36 -31.82
N ALA A 506 -7.95 -15.44 -31.27
CA ALA A 506 -6.76 -14.77 -31.79
C ALA A 506 -6.37 -15.27 -33.19
N VAL A 507 -6.41 -16.59 -33.42
CA VAL A 507 -6.11 -17.18 -34.74
C VAL A 507 -7.11 -16.70 -35.79
N ARG A 508 -8.42 -16.67 -35.45
CA ARG A 508 -9.46 -16.17 -36.36
C ARG A 508 -9.30 -14.68 -36.68
N GLN A 509 -8.89 -13.86 -35.72
CA GLN A 509 -8.64 -12.43 -35.94
C GLN A 509 -7.48 -12.20 -36.92
N ARG A 510 -6.40 -13.00 -36.85
CA ARG A 510 -5.28 -12.92 -37.81
C ARG A 510 -5.65 -13.39 -39.21
N GLY A 511 -6.47 -14.44 -39.33
CA GLY A 511 -6.96 -14.93 -40.62
C GLY A 511 -7.82 -13.92 -41.39
N LYS A 512 -8.48 -12.98 -40.70
CA LYS A 512 -9.27 -11.89 -41.32
C LYS A 512 -8.44 -10.68 -41.79
N ILE A 513 -7.18 -10.56 -41.34
CA ILE A 513 -6.27 -9.46 -41.74
C ILE A 513 -5.43 -9.88 -42.96
N THR A 514 -5.41 -11.18 -43.27
CA THR A 514 -4.64 -11.79 -44.38
C THR A 514 -5.51 -12.14 -45.59
N MET A 515 -6.82 -11.90 -45.51
CA MET A 515 -7.75 -11.77 -46.64
C MET A 515 -8.04 -10.29 -46.86
#